data_AF-A0A2X3K4W4-F1
#
_entry.id   AF-A0A2X3K4W4-F1
#
_cell.length_a   1.000
_cell.length_b   1.000
_cell.length_c   1.000
_cell.angle_alpha   90.00
_cell.angle_beta   90.00
_cell.angle_gamma   90.00
#
_symmetry.space_group_name_H-M   'P 1'
#
loop_
_entity.id
_entity.type
_entity.pdbx_description
1 polymer ?
#
loop_
_entity_poly.entity_id
_entity_poly.type
_entity_poly.pdbx_seq_one_letter_code
_entity_poly.pdbx_strand_id
1 'polypeptide(L)'
;MTMCVTMVRHAHDYDYVHRVRDIEADTPARYNADPDRLFESSGCAGKLAVFAVRLDTFEAEKNQQVFYIGTNQPEVLTEIRRHILANFENLPVAGEYMHRDIYDIAEKYGKDTFLMIDKLGTDKMPFFFNLKGRTDAMLEKVKFFRPHFTDRAMQKFGHLFPSHLPPRMKNWRDKYEHHLLLKMAGDGVGEAKSWLVDYFKQAEGDFFVCTPEEGSKAFLHRFAAAGAAIRYQAVHSDEVEDILGVGYRSAA
;
A
#
# COMPACT_ATOMS: atom_id res chain seq x y z
N MET A 1 -35.91 19.56 -35.10
CA MET A 1 -35.46 20.02 -33.76
C MET A 1 -34.86 18.81 -33.08
N THR A 2 -33.59 18.54 -33.36
CA THR A 2 -32.90 17.32 -32.93
C THR A 2 -32.39 17.57 -31.52
N MET A 3 -32.93 16.85 -30.53
CA MET A 3 -32.43 16.89 -29.15
C MET A 3 -30.97 16.46 -29.17
N CYS A 4 -30.07 17.41 -28.93
CA CYS A 4 -28.69 17.12 -28.57
C CYS A 4 -28.73 16.52 -27.16
N VAL A 5 -28.83 15.20 -27.07
CA VAL A 5 -28.60 14.49 -25.82
C VAL A 5 -27.11 14.60 -25.56
N THR A 6 -26.70 15.58 -24.75
CA THR A 6 -25.35 15.63 -24.19
C THR A 6 -25.16 14.40 -23.31
N MET A 7 -24.56 13.34 -23.84
CA MET A 7 -24.04 12.25 -23.01
C MET A 7 -22.98 12.86 -22.09
N VAL A 8 -23.27 12.89 -20.79
CA VAL A 8 -22.31 13.30 -19.77
C VAL A 8 -21.22 12.22 -19.72
N ARG A 9 -19.98 12.58 -20.07
CA ARG A 9 -18.82 11.70 -19.94
C ARG A 9 -18.35 11.70 -18.49
N HIS A 10 -17.92 10.53 -18.01
CA HIS A 10 -17.44 10.35 -16.65
C HIS A 10 -15.96 10.75 -16.51
N ALA A 11 -15.61 11.36 -15.37
CA ALA A 11 -14.23 11.75 -15.03
C ALA A 11 -13.68 10.99 -13.80
N HIS A 12 -14.40 9.95 -13.34
CA HIS A 12 -13.97 8.91 -12.41
C HIS A 12 -14.84 7.64 -12.60
N ASP A 13 -14.53 6.57 -11.86
CA ASP A 13 -15.28 5.31 -11.88
C ASP A 13 -16.43 5.33 -10.86
N TYR A 14 -17.64 5.64 -11.34
CA TYR A 14 -18.82 5.86 -10.49
C TYR A 14 -19.30 4.60 -9.76
N ASP A 15 -19.27 3.45 -10.44
CA ASP A 15 -19.90 2.23 -9.92
C ASP A 15 -18.97 1.41 -9.00
N TYR A 16 -17.74 1.88 -8.75
CA TYR A 16 -16.77 1.12 -7.96
C TYR A 16 -17.28 0.80 -6.55
N VAL A 17 -18.03 1.73 -5.93
CA VAL A 17 -18.63 1.53 -4.61
C VAL A 17 -19.61 0.35 -4.57
N HIS A 18 -20.35 0.13 -5.66
CA HIS A 18 -21.27 -1.00 -5.76
C HIS A 18 -20.52 -2.30 -6.03
N ARG A 19 -19.56 -2.27 -6.97
CA ARG A 19 -18.78 -3.45 -7.35
C ARG A 19 -17.91 -3.97 -6.21
N VAL A 20 -17.28 -3.09 -5.42
CA VAL A 20 -16.44 -3.52 -4.29
C VAL A 20 -17.26 -4.12 -3.16
N ARG A 21 -18.56 -3.79 -3.05
CA ARG A 21 -19.46 -4.34 -2.04
C ARG A 21 -20.11 -5.67 -2.46
N ASP A 22 -20.03 -6.02 -3.74
CA ASP A 22 -20.58 -7.28 -4.26
C ASP A 22 -19.66 -8.47 -3.94
N ILE A 23 -19.73 -8.93 -2.69
CA ILE A 23 -18.91 -10.03 -2.16
C ILE A 23 -19.37 -11.43 -2.61
N GLU A 24 -20.46 -11.52 -3.37
CA GLU A 24 -20.97 -12.76 -3.95
C GLU A 24 -20.58 -12.90 -5.44
N ALA A 25 -20.06 -11.83 -6.07
CA ALA A 25 -19.56 -11.88 -7.43
C ALA A 25 -18.38 -12.85 -7.54
N ASP A 26 -18.39 -13.69 -8.59
CA ASP A 26 -17.30 -14.60 -8.94
C ASP A 26 -16.19 -13.93 -9.77
N THR A 27 -16.31 -12.61 -9.99
CA THR A 27 -15.34 -11.80 -10.72
C THR A 27 -14.61 -10.82 -9.78
N PRO A 28 -13.34 -10.49 -10.03
CA PRO A 28 -12.63 -9.52 -9.21
C PRO A 28 -13.19 -8.09 -9.36
N ALA A 29 -13.23 -7.32 -8.28
CA ALA A 29 -13.72 -5.94 -8.29
C ALA A 29 -12.94 -4.98 -9.21
N ARG A 30 -11.67 -5.30 -9.53
CA ARG A 30 -10.86 -4.57 -10.51
C ARG A 30 -9.71 -5.40 -11.06
N TYR A 31 -9.42 -5.28 -12.35
CA TYR A 31 -8.23 -5.84 -12.98
C TYR A 31 -7.80 -4.98 -14.19
N ASN A 32 -6.56 -5.10 -14.65
CA ASN A 32 -6.02 -4.17 -15.67
C ASN A 32 -6.66 -4.34 -17.05
N ALA A 33 -7.15 -5.53 -17.36
CA ALA A 33 -7.77 -5.87 -18.65
C ALA A 33 -9.30 -5.75 -18.62
N ASP A 34 -9.86 -5.06 -17.63
CA ASP A 34 -11.30 -4.83 -17.52
C ASP A 34 -11.77 -3.90 -18.67
N PRO A 35 -12.58 -4.40 -19.62
CA PRO A 35 -12.96 -3.63 -20.80
C PRO A 35 -13.73 -2.36 -20.45
N ASP A 36 -14.46 -2.33 -19.33
CA ASP A 36 -15.23 -1.17 -18.88
C ASP A 36 -14.33 -0.04 -18.33
N ARG A 37 -13.04 -0.30 -18.16
CA ARG A 37 -12.03 0.66 -17.66
C ARG A 37 -11.03 1.08 -18.73
N LEU A 38 -11.09 0.48 -19.92
CA LEU A 38 -10.21 0.79 -21.04
C LEU A 38 -10.91 1.72 -22.04
N PHE A 39 -10.58 3.00 -22.00
CA PHE A 39 -11.17 3.99 -22.89
C PHE A 39 -10.21 5.15 -23.16
N GLU A 40 -9.89 5.39 -24.43
CA GLU A 40 -8.98 6.46 -24.88
C GLU A 40 -7.66 6.48 -24.08
N SER A 41 -7.49 7.45 -23.19
CA SER A 41 -6.29 7.59 -22.34
C SER A 41 -6.26 6.63 -21.14
N SER A 42 -7.42 6.22 -20.63
CA SER A 42 -7.56 5.28 -19.51
C SER A 42 -7.08 3.90 -19.93
N GLY A 43 -6.00 3.42 -19.31
CA GLY A 43 -5.39 2.13 -19.63
C GLY A 43 -4.52 2.11 -20.88
N CYS A 44 -4.18 3.26 -21.47
CA CYS A 44 -3.44 3.31 -22.75
C CYS A 44 -2.01 2.75 -22.71
N ALA A 45 -1.41 2.54 -21.53
CA ALA A 45 -0.09 1.92 -21.36
C ALA A 45 1.01 2.45 -22.33
N GLY A 46 1.04 3.77 -22.52
CA GLY A 46 2.02 4.46 -23.37
C GLY A 46 1.78 4.35 -24.87
N LYS A 47 0.62 3.86 -25.31
CA LYS A 47 0.26 3.79 -26.74
C LYS A 47 -0.25 5.12 -27.30
N LEU A 48 -0.58 6.06 -26.41
CA LEU A 48 -0.97 7.43 -26.74
C LEU A 48 -0.04 8.40 -26.02
N ALA A 49 0.25 9.52 -26.67
CA ALA A 49 0.80 10.70 -26.01
C ALA A 49 -0.35 11.48 -25.37
N VAL A 50 -0.57 11.30 -24.06
CA VAL A 50 -1.62 11.99 -23.32
C VAL A 50 -1.10 13.34 -22.82
N PHE A 51 -1.64 14.43 -23.35
CA PHE A 51 -1.21 15.80 -23.01
C PHE A 51 -1.86 16.31 -21.72
N ALA A 52 -3.15 15.99 -21.51
CA ALA A 52 -3.93 16.43 -20.37
C ALA A 52 -5.07 15.44 -20.09
N VAL A 53 -5.55 15.45 -18.85
CA VAL A 53 -6.73 14.71 -18.40
C VAL A 53 -7.64 15.63 -17.59
N ARG A 54 -8.95 15.34 -17.61
CA ARG A 54 -9.93 15.95 -16.71
C ARG A 54 -10.41 14.87 -15.75
N LEU A 55 -10.24 15.11 -14.45
CA LEU A 55 -10.60 14.19 -13.39
C LEU A 55 -11.49 14.92 -12.38
N ASP A 56 -12.44 14.19 -11.82
CA ASP A 56 -13.18 14.68 -10.66
C ASP A 56 -12.29 14.65 -9.41
N THR A 57 -12.62 15.49 -8.44
CA THR A 57 -12.03 15.50 -7.11
C THR A 57 -13.11 15.27 -6.06
N PHE A 58 -12.75 14.69 -4.93
CA PHE A 58 -13.68 14.34 -3.85
C PHE A 58 -13.46 15.24 -2.64
N GLU A 59 -14.49 15.37 -1.79
CA GLU A 59 -14.34 16.08 -0.51
C GLU A 59 -13.28 15.39 0.34
N ALA A 60 -12.46 16.20 1.02
CA ALA A 60 -11.43 15.68 1.90
C ALA A 60 -12.07 15.04 3.14
N GLU A 61 -11.74 13.77 3.35
CA GLU A 61 -12.18 13.02 4.53
C GLU A 61 -11.69 13.65 5.83
N LYS A 62 -12.60 13.84 6.78
CA LYS A 62 -12.31 14.43 8.09
C LYS A 62 -12.16 13.32 9.13
N ASN A 63 -11.40 13.61 10.18
CA ASN A 63 -11.25 12.74 11.36
C ASN A 63 -10.86 11.29 11.00
N GLN A 64 -9.74 11.12 10.30
CA GLN A 64 -9.25 9.79 9.93
C GLN A 64 -8.64 9.06 11.13
N GLN A 65 -8.91 7.77 11.23
CA GLN A 65 -8.35 6.90 12.26
C GLN A 65 -7.87 5.60 11.65
N VAL A 66 -6.66 5.17 12.04
CA VAL A 66 -6.11 3.86 11.68
C VAL A 66 -6.33 2.89 12.82
N PHE A 67 -6.89 1.72 12.49
CA PHE A 67 -6.95 0.54 13.33
C PHE A 67 -5.92 -0.46 12.80
N TYR A 68 -4.94 -0.80 13.64
CA TYR A 68 -3.91 -1.76 13.31
C TYR A 68 -4.35 -3.11 13.84
N ILE A 69 -4.68 -4.03 12.93
CA ILE A 69 -5.23 -5.34 13.24
C ILE A 69 -4.16 -6.39 12.98
N GLY A 70 -4.03 -7.35 13.90
CA GLY A 70 -3.15 -8.51 13.76
C GLY A 70 -3.87 -9.81 14.08
N THR A 71 -3.60 -10.86 13.31
CA THR A 71 -4.11 -12.23 13.51
C THR A 71 -3.13 -13.25 12.94
N ASN A 72 -3.20 -14.50 13.41
CA ASN A 72 -2.51 -15.64 12.82
C ASN A 72 -3.47 -16.52 11.98
N GLN A 73 -4.73 -16.08 11.79
CA GLN A 73 -5.76 -16.79 11.04
C GLN A 73 -6.23 -15.94 9.85
N PRO A 74 -5.92 -16.32 8.59
CA PRO A 74 -6.37 -15.59 7.40
C PRO A 74 -7.89 -15.42 7.30
N GLU A 75 -8.65 -16.35 7.88
CA GLU A 75 -10.12 -16.36 7.90
C GLU A 75 -10.66 -15.14 8.65
N VAL A 76 -9.98 -14.71 9.71
CA VAL A 76 -10.35 -13.51 10.48
C VAL A 76 -10.32 -12.26 9.60
N LEU A 77 -9.28 -12.09 8.77
CA LEU A 77 -9.22 -10.96 7.83
C LEU A 77 -10.27 -11.06 6.72
N THR A 78 -10.61 -12.29 6.32
CA THR A 78 -11.67 -12.55 5.34
C THR A 78 -13.04 -12.14 5.87
N GLU A 79 -13.35 -12.51 7.12
CA GLU A 79 -14.58 -12.13 7.80
C GLU A 79 -14.67 -10.62 8.02
N ILE A 80 -13.59 -9.97 8.44
CA ILE A 80 -13.53 -8.50 8.57
C ILE A 80 -13.89 -7.84 7.25
N ARG A 81 -13.25 -8.25 6.15
CA ARG A 81 -13.52 -7.69 4.83
C ARG A 81 -14.98 -7.90 4.42
N ARG A 82 -15.49 -9.14 4.49
CA ARG A 82 -16.86 -9.47 4.09
C ARG A 82 -17.89 -8.73 4.94
N HIS A 83 -17.68 -8.66 6.26
CA HIS A 83 -18.59 -7.97 7.16
C HIS A 83 -18.66 -6.47 6.86
N ILE A 84 -17.52 -5.81 6.68
CA ILE A 84 -17.47 -4.39 6.33
C ILE A 84 -18.19 -4.13 4.99
N LEU A 85 -17.86 -4.92 3.96
CA LEU A 85 -18.41 -4.70 2.62
C LEU A 85 -19.93 -4.94 2.55
N ALA A 86 -20.45 -5.92 3.29
CA ALA A 86 -21.87 -6.23 3.31
C ALA A 86 -22.70 -5.36 4.26
N ASN A 87 -22.15 -5.01 5.43
CA ASN A 87 -22.97 -4.51 6.54
C ASN A 87 -22.63 -3.08 7.00
N PHE A 88 -21.39 -2.60 6.78
CA PHE A 88 -21.07 -1.24 7.21
C PHE A 88 -21.74 -0.22 6.30
N GLU A 89 -22.27 0.84 6.90
CA GLU A 89 -22.72 2.02 6.17
C GLU A 89 -21.53 2.73 5.53
N ASN A 90 -20.41 2.84 6.26
CA ASN A 90 -19.22 3.57 5.83
C ASN A 90 -18.13 2.62 5.32
N LEU A 91 -17.68 2.81 4.07
CA LEU A 91 -16.53 2.09 3.55
C LEU A 91 -15.23 2.59 4.17
N PRO A 92 -14.21 1.73 4.33
CA PRO A 92 -12.88 2.17 4.70
C PRO A 92 -12.28 3.08 3.63
N VAL A 93 -11.52 4.08 4.07
CA VAL A 93 -10.65 4.89 3.19
C VAL A 93 -9.54 4.01 2.62
N ALA A 94 -9.00 3.08 3.44
CA ALA A 94 -8.02 2.10 3.00
C ALA A 94 -8.06 0.84 3.88
N GLY A 95 -7.73 -0.30 3.29
CA GLY A 95 -7.50 -1.57 3.99
C GLY A 95 -6.24 -2.21 3.43
N GLU A 96 -5.09 -1.97 4.05
CA GLU A 96 -3.81 -2.46 3.55
C GLU A 96 -3.36 -3.72 4.29
N TYR A 97 -3.24 -4.82 3.55
CA TYR A 97 -2.70 -6.07 4.07
C TYR A 97 -1.16 -6.10 4.03
N MET A 98 -0.56 -6.72 5.04
CA MET A 98 0.89 -6.95 5.13
C MET A 98 1.19 -8.27 5.86
N HIS A 99 2.07 -9.08 5.28
CA HIS A 99 2.57 -10.32 5.90
C HIS A 99 3.83 -10.06 6.73
N ARG A 100 4.11 -10.88 7.74
CA ARG A 100 5.32 -10.79 8.58
C ARG A 100 6.62 -10.75 7.77
N ASP A 101 6.76 -11.59 6.74
CA ASP A 101 8.01 -11.64 5.96
C ASP A 101 8.30 -10.32 5.23
N ILE A 102 7.28 -9.79 4.54
CA ILE A 102 7.44 -8.51 3.84
C ILE A 102 7.57 -7.34 4.83
N TYR A 103 7.01 -7.48 6.04
CA TYR A 103 7.27 -6.55 7.14
C TYR A 103 8.74 -6.53 7.53
N ASP A 104 9.35 -7.69 7.74
CA ASP A 104 10.76 -7.77 8.12
C ASP A 104 11.69 -7.28 7.00
N ILE A 105 11.36 -7.62 5.75
CA ILE A 105 12.09 -7.14 4.58
C ILE A 105 11.96 -5.61 4.51
N ALA A 106 10.76 -5.05 4.69
CA ALA A 106 10.54 -3.61 4.72
C ALA A 106 11.31 -2.93 5.85
N GLU A 107 11.39 -3.54 7.04
CA GLU A 107 12.10 -2.97 8.19
C GLU A 107 13.61 -2.93 7.94
N LYS A 108 14.15 -3.98 7.32
CA LYS A 108 15.59 -4.12 7.10
C LYS A 108 16.08 -3.38 5.85
N TYR A 109 15.36 -3.51 4.75
CA TYR A 109 15.79 -3.05 3.42
C TYR A 109 15.04 -1.81 2.93
N GLY A 110 13.92 -1.42 3.56
CA GLY A 110 13.16 -0.20 3.24
C GLY A 110 13.49 1.00 4.14
N LYS A 111 14.38 0.82 5.13
CA LYS A 111 14.61 1.77 6.22
C LYS A 111 15.05 3.17 5.80
N ASP A 112 15.93 3.28 4.80
CA ASP A 112 16.40 4.58 4.31
C ASP A 112 15.28 5.36 3.61
N THR A 113 14.43 4.68 2.85
CA THR A 113 13.31 5.20 2.08
C THR A 113 12.24 5.64 3.06
N PHE A 114 11.98 4.82 4.07
CA PHE A 114 11.16 5.19 5.21
C PHE A 114 11.68 6.47 5.88
N LEU A 115 12.95 6.49 6.33
CA LEU A 115 13.51 7.64 7.05
C LEU A 115 13.57 8.91 6.19
N MET A 116 13.83 8.76 4.90
CA MET A 116 13.83 9.87 3.94
C MET A 116 12.44 10.48 3.82
N ILE A 117 11.40 9.66 3.62
CA ILE A 117 10.03 10.14 3.47
C ILE A 117 9.52 10.72 4.80
N ASP A 118 9.75 10.03 5.91
CA ASP A 118 9.32 10.45 7.25
C ASP A 118 9.90 11.82 7.64
N LYS A 119 11.17 12.10 7.28
CA LYS A 119 11.86 13.33 7.68
C LYS A 119 11.87 14.44 6.64
N LEU A 120 11.91 14.11 5.35
CA LEU A 120 12.11 15.08 4.26
C LEU A 120 10.88 15.22 3.36
N GLY A 121 9.86 14.39 3.56
CA GLY A 121 8.67 14.32 2.72
C GLY A 121 8.93 13.70 1.35
N THR A 122 7.85 13.52 0.59
CA THR A 122 7.91 12.88 -0.74
C THR A 122 8.47 13.80 -1.83
N ASP A 123 8.42 15.12 -1.63
CA ASP A 123 8.82 16.13 -2.65
C ASP A 123 10.31 16.07 -3.01
N LYS A 124 11.15 15.56 -2.10
CA LYS A 124 12.59 15.44 -2.32
C LYS A 124 12.99 14.11 -2.96
N MET A 125 12.08 13.14 -3.06
CA MET A 125 12.40 11.82 -3.61
C MET A 125 12.94 11.85 -5.05
N PRO A 126 12.35 12.62 -6.00
CA PRO A 126 12.86 12.63 -7.37
C PRO A 126 14.33 13.08 -7.46
N PHE A 127 14.72 14.04 -6.62
CA PHE A 127 16.10 14.50 -6.55
C PHE A 127 17.04 13.38 -6.09
N PHE A 128 16.70 12.68 -5.00
CA PHE A 128 17.53 11.60 -4.46
C PHE A 128 17.60 10.39 -5.39
N PHE A 129 16.48 10.00 -6.01
CA PHE A 129 16.49 8.90 -6.99
C PHE A 129 17.32 9.23 -8.23
N ASN A 130 17.24 10.47 -8.73
CA ASN A 130 18.07 10.91 -9.85
C ASN A 130 19.56 10.94 -9.48
N LEU A 131 19.89 11.39 -8.26
CA LEU A 131 21.27 11.40 -7.78
C LEU A 131 21.81 9.97 -7.64
N LYS A 132 21.05 9.07 -7.01
CA LYS A 132 21.39 7.64 -6.89
C LYS A 132 21.62 7.02 -8.27
N GLY A 133 20.68 7.19 -9.20
CA GLY A 133 20.78 6.63 -10.54
C GLY A 133 22.01 7.12 -11.31
N ARG A 134 22.38 8.40 -11.15
CA ARG A 134 23.62 8.94 -11.72
C ARG A 134 24.87 8.34 -11.10
N THR A 135 24.89 8.18 -9.77
CA THR A 135 26.00 7.57 -9.05
C THR A 135 26.17 6.10 -9.43
N ASP A 136 25.07 5.34 -9.50
CA ASP A 136 25.11 3.93 -9.91
C ASP A 136 25.63 3.78 -11.34
N ALA A 137 25.10 4.57 -12.29
CA ALA A 137 25.56 4.56 -13.68
C ALA A 137 27.03 4.99 -13.84
N MET A 138 27.58 5.77 -12.90
CA MET A 138 28.98 6.15 -12.88
C MET A 138 29.85 5.01 -12.31
N LEU A 139 29.42 4.38 -11.22
CA LEU A 139 30.16 3.33 -10.54
C LEU A 139 30.17 2.01 -11.31
N GLU A 140 29.08 1.67 -12.03
CA GLU A 140 29.02 0.50 -12.91
C GLU A 140 30.07 0.54 -14.04
N LYS A 141 30.49 1.73 -14.46
CA LYS A 141 31.52 1.89 -15.51
C LYS A 141 32.93 1.62 -15.00
N VAL A 142 33.13 1.53 -13.69
CA VAL A 142 34.44 1.35 -13.06
C VAL A 142 34.60 -0.11 -12.65
N LYS A 143 35.49 -0.85 -13.34
CA LYS A 143 35.72 -2.30 -13.14
C LYS A 143 36.09 -2.74 -11.70
N PHE A 144 36.45 -1.79 -10.83
CA PHE A 144 36.77 -2.06 -9.43
C PHE A 144 35.52 -2.24 -8.55
N PHE A 145 34.41 -1.59 -8.90
CA PHE A 145 33.17 -1.68 -8.13
C PHE A 145 32.30 -2.82 -8.65
N ARG A 146 31.83 -3.69 -7.75
CA ARG A 146 30.85 -4.71 -8.10
C ARG A 146 29.49 -4.06 -8.41
N PRO A 147 28.64 -4.69 -9.24
CA PRO A 147 27.26 -4.23 -9.43
C PRO A 147 26.53 -3.99 -8.10
N HIS A 148 25.62 -3.02 -8.04
CA HIS A 148 24.87 -2.65 -6.84
C HIS A 148 25.72 -2.23 -5.62
N PHE A 149 26.94 -1.72 -5.84
CA PHE A 149 27.82 -1.26 -4.75
C PHE A 149 27.15 -0.21 -3.85
N THR A 150 26.46 0.77 -4.44
CA THR A 150 25.76 1.83 -3.69
C THR A 150 24.67 1.27 -2.79
N ASP A 151 23.87 0.33 -3.27
CA ASP A 151 22.82 -0.30 -2.46
C ASP A 151 23.41 -1.10 -1.30
N ARG A 152 24.49 -1.86 -1.52
CA ARG A 152 25.20 -2.57 -0.45
C ARG A 152 25.81 -1.61 0.58
N ALA A 153 26.38 -0.50 0.13
CA ALA A 153 26.95 0.53 1.00
C ALA A 153 25.85 1.22 1.83
N MET A 154 24.78 1.68 1.19
CA MET A 154 23.63 2.29 1.85
C MET A 154 22.99 1.34 2.87
N GLN A 155 22.84 0.06 2.52
CA GLN A 155 22.36 -0.97 3.45
C GLN A 155 23.26 -1.08 4.68
N LYS A 156 24.58 -1.12 4.49
CA LYS A 156 25.55 -1.18 5.59
C LYS A 156 25.44 0.03 6.53
N PHE A 157 25.31 1.24 5.98
CA PHE A 157 25.08 2.45 6.78
C PHE A 157 23.69 2.48 7.44
N GLY A 158 22.69 1.87 6.81
CA GLY A 158 21.32 1.74 7.34
C GLY A 158 21.26 1.04 8.71
N HIS A 159 22.18 0.10 8.97
CA HIS A 159 22.28 -0.59 10.25
C HIS A 159 22.71 0.30 11.42
N LEU A 160 23.34 1.46 11.16
CA LEU A 160 23.78 2.40 12.20
C LEU A 160 22.64 3.25 12.77
N PHE A 161 21.54 3.38 12.02
CA PHE A 161 20.38 4.13 12.49
C PHE A 161 19.60 3.32 13.53
N PRO A 162 18.95 3.97 14.51
CA PRO A 162 18.10 3.26 15.47
C PRO A 162 16.87 2.63 14.80
N SER A 163 16.10 1.87 15.58
CA SER A 163 14.79 1.40 15.18
C SER A 163 13.88 2.58 14.81
N HIS A 164 13.23 2.51 13.65
CA HIS A 164 12.36 3.57 13.13
C HIS A 164 10.86 3.28 13.34
N LEU A 165 10.52 2.02 13.62
CA LEU A 165 9.13 1.59 13.81
C LEU A 165 8.68 1.73 15.27
N PRO A 166 7.42 2.15 15.51
CA PRO A 166 6.82 2.21 16.83
C PRO A 166 6.88 0.86 17.60
N PRO A 167 7.10 0.89 18.93
CA PRO A 167 7.18 -0.34 19.74
C PRO A 167 5.94 -1.24 19.64
N ARG A 168 4.74 -0.66 19.57
CA ARG A 168 3.49 -1.43 19.44
C ARG A 168 3.41 -2.17 18.12
N MET A 169 3.85 -1.58 17.01
CA MET A 169 3.90 -2.30 15.73
C MET A 169 4.84 -3.51 15.79
N LYS A 170 5.98 -3.40 16.47
CA LYS A 170 6.91 -4.53 16.67
C LYS A 170 6.30 -5.64 17.52
N ASN A 171 5.66 -5.26 18.62
CA ASN A 171 4.93 -6.22 19.46
C ASN A 171 3.83 -6.95 18.66
N TRP A 172 3.12 -6.25 17.78
CA TRP A 172 2.13 -6.88 16.90
C TRP A 172 2.77 -7.82 15.89
N ARG A 173 3.91 -7.44 15.29
CA ARG A 173 4.68 -8.30 14.38
C ARG A 173 5.16 -9.58 15.05
N ASP A 174 5.58 -9.49 16.31
CA ASP A 174 6.05 -10.66 17.05
C ASP A 174 4.90 -11.60 17.44
N LYS A 175 3.69 -11.06 17.65
CA LYS A 175 2.49 -11.83 18.03
C LYS A 175 1.73 -12.43 16.85
N TYR A 176 1.62 -11.69 15.76
CA TYR A 176 0.72 -11.98 14.64
C TYR A 176 1.46 -12.04 13.32
N GLU A 177 1.04 -12.93 12.43
CA GLU A 177 1.65 -13.12 11.11
C GLU A 177 0.98 -12.25 10.04
N HIS A 178 -0.33 -12.05 10.15
CA HIS A 178 -1.14 -11.29 9.21
C HIS A 178 -1.53 -9.94 9.83
N HIS A 179 -1.25 -8.88 9.09
CA HIS A 179 -1.51 -7.51 9.53
C HIS A 179 -2.46 -6.82 8.55
N LEU A 180 -3.46 -6.12 9.08
CA LEU A 180 -4.38 -5.28 8.32
C LEU A 180 -4.38 -3.86 8.90
N LEU A 181 -4.00 -2.89 8.06
CA LEU A 181 -4.10 -1.47 8.37
C LEU A 181 -5.45 -0.96 7.85
N LEU A 182 -6.44 -0.87 8.74
CA LEU A 182 -7.78 -0.40 8.41
C LEU A 182 -7.89 1.09 8.71
N LYS A 183 -8.01 1.92 7.69
CA LYS A 183 -8.20 3.37 7.83
C LYS A 183 -9.65 3.73 7.58
N MET A 184 -10.29 4.31 8.59
CA MET A 184 -11.66 4.83 8.51
C MET A 184 -11.65 6.35 8.61
N ALA A 185 -12.76 6.98 8.22
CA ALA A 185 -12.99 8.42 8.36
C ALA A 185 -14.42 8.69 8.83
N GLY A 186 -14.66 9.89 9.33
CA GLY A 186 -15.99 10.32 9.79
C GLY A 186 -16.65 9.33 10.76
N ASP A 187 -17.92 9.03 10.51
CA ASP A 187 -18.73 8.14 11.35
C ASP A 187 -18.26 6.67 11.28
N GLY A 188 -17.59 6.29 10.19
CA GLY A 188 -16.99 4.96 10.02
C GLY A 188 -15.91 4.64 11.06
N VAL A 189 -15.33 5.65 11.73
CA VAL A 189 -14.40 5.44 12.84
C VAL A 189 -15.11 4.82 14.05
N GLY A 190 -16.29 5.34 14.41
CA GLY A 190 -17.08 4.83 15.52
C GLY A 190 -17.64 3.44 15.24
N GLU A 191 -18.17 3.27 14.02
CA GLU A 191 -18.70 2.00 13.50
C GLU A 191 -17.64 0.88 13.57
N ALA A 192 -16.47 1.11 12.96
CA ALA A 192 -15.39 0.13 12.97
C ALA A 192 -14.90 -0.18 14.39
N LYS A 193 -14.73 0.85 15.23
CA LYS A 193 -14.26 0.65 16.60
C LYS A 193 -15.21 -0.24 17.40
N SER A 194 -16.51 0.03 17.35
CA SER A 194 -17.50 -0.75 18.10
C SER A 194 -17.50 -2.20 17.65
N TRP A 195 -17.54 -2.42 16.34
CA TRP A 195 -17.60 -3.76 15.77
C TRP A 195 -16.31 -4.56 16.06
N LEU A 196 -15.13 -3.97 15.88
CA LEU A 196 -13.85 -4.65 16.16
C LEU A 196 -13.72 -5.03 17.65
N VAL A 197 -14.18 -4.18 18.58
CA VAL A 197 -14.20 -4.52 20.02
C VAL A 197 -15.04 -5.77 20.30
N ASP A 198 -16.19 -5.90 19.65
CA ASP A 198 -17.07 -7.05 19.87
C ASP A 198 -16.55 -8.30 19.15
N TYR A 199 -16.04 -8.14 17.94
CA TYR A 199 -15.52 -9.23 17.11
C TYR A 199 -14.30 -9.93 17.75
N PHE A 200 -13.32 -9.17 18.24
CA PHE A 200 -12.11 -9.72 18.88
C PHE A 200 -12.32 -10.25 20.31
N LYS A 201 -13.55 -10.22 20.85
CA LYS A 201 -13.89 -11.01 22.05
C LYS A 201 -13.96 -12.51 21.75
N GLN A 202 -14.18 -12.87 20.48
CA GLN A 202 -14.41 -14.25 20.05
C GLN A 202 -13.37 -14.70 19.02
N ALA A 203 -12.98 -13.83 18.08
CA ALA A 203 -12.00 -14.13 17.05
C ALA A 203 -10.56 -14.18 17.59
N GLU A 204 -9.69 -14.97 16.95
CA GLU A 204 -8.25 -14.91 17.21
C GLU A 204 -7.67 -13.61 16.64
N GLY A 205 -6.70 -13.04 17.35
CA GLY A 205 -6.07 -11.79 16.98
C GLY A 205 -6.40 -10.68 17.96
N ASP A 206 -5.95 -9.48 17.63
CA ASP A 206 -6.27 -8.27 18.36
C ASP A 206 -6.04 -7.05 17.47
N PHE A 207 -6.59 -5.92 17.86
CA PHE A 207 -6.36 -4.66 17.19
C PHE A 207 -5.98 -3.57 18.16
N PHE A 208 -5.40 -2.51 17.61
CA PHE A 208 -5.27 -1.27 18.35
C PHE A 208 -5.59 -0.04 17.54
N VAL A 209 -6.12 0.96 18.24
CA VAL A 209 -6.29 2.31 17.71
C VAL A 209 -4.93 2.99 17.68
N CYS A 210 -4.45 3.32 16.48
CA CYS A 210 -3.18 4.00 16.30
C CYS A 210 -3.21 5.44 16.83
N THR A 211 -2.10 5.89 17.38
CA THR A 211 -1.83 7.34 17.43
C THR A 211 -1.62 7.89 16.01
N PRO A 212 -1.68 9.21 15.80
CA PRO A 212 -1.38 9.80 14.48
C PRO A 212 0.00 9.39 13.94
N GLU A 213 0.99 9.30 14.83
CA GLU A 213 2.34 8.85 14.49
C GLU A 213 2.37 7.38 14.08
N GLU A 214 1.73 6.49 14.86
CA GLU A 214 1.64 5.06 14.53
C GLU A 214 0.93 4.84 13.19
N GLY A 215 -0.17 5.54 12.95
CA GLY A 215 -0.92 5.42 11.70
C GLY A 215 -0.10 5.87 10.49
N SER A 216 0.57 7.01 10.59
CA SER A 216 1.46 7.52 9.54
C SER A 216 2.59 6.53 9.24
N LYS A 217 3.30 6.07 10.28
CA LYS A 217 4.43 5.15 10.15
C LYS A 217 4.01 3.76 9.66
N ALA A 218 2.84 3.27 10.05
CA ALA A 218 2.31 1.99 9.56
C ALA A 218 2.09 2.02 8.04
N PHE A 219 1.42 3.05 7.53
CA PHE A 219 1.20 3.22 6.09
C PHE A 219 2.52 3.45 5.33
N LEU A 220 3.45 4.22 5.92
CA LEU A 220 4.75 4.44 5.30
C LEU A 220 5.58 3.15 5.21
N HIS A 221 5.55 2.33 6.27
CA HIS A 221 6.22 1.04 6.27
C HIS A 221 5.62 0.09 5.22
N ARG A 222 4.30 0.05 5.12
CA ARG A 222 3.58 -0.71 4.09
C ARG A 222 3.86 -0.22 2.66
N PHE A 223 4.06 1.08 2.48
CA PHE A 223 4.48 1.64 1.20
C PHE A 223 5.91 1.24 0.83
N ALA A 224 6.84 1.31 1.81
CA ALA A 224 8.25 0.98 1.60
C ALA A 224 8.50 -0.49 1.24
N ALA A 225 7.57 -1.40 1.55
CA ALA A 225 7.64 -2.83 1.25
C ALA A 225 8.01 -3.16 -0.21
N ALA A 226 7.40 -2.48 -1.18
CA ALA A 226 7.67 -2.76 -2.59
C ALA A 226 9.12 -2.45 -2.99
N GLY A 227 9.65 -1.31 -2.54
CA GLY A 227 11.05 -0.93 -2.78
C GLY A 227 12.03 -1.80 -1.98
N ALA A 228 11.64 -2.25 -0.79
CA ALA A 228 12.47 -3.08 0.06
C ALA A 228 12.77 -4.46 -0.56
N ALA A 229 11.80 -5.06 -1.25
CA ALA A 229 12.00 -6.31 -1.98
C ALA A 229 13.05 -6.16 -3.11
N ILE A 230 12.97 -5.06 -3.87
CA ILE A 230 13.96 -4.72 -4.92
C ILE A 230 15.36 -4.60 -4.32
N ARG A 231 15.49 -3.90 -3.19
CA ARG A 231 16.78 -3.79 -2.52
C ARG A 231 17.29 -5.13 -2.00
N TYR A 232 16.41 -5.95 -1.44
CA TYR A 232 16.80 -7.28 -0.96
C TYR A 232 17.47 -8.08 -2.09
N GLN A 233 16.84 -8.13 -3.27
CA GLN A 233 17.42 -8.80 -4.43
C GLN A 233 18.75 -8.17 -4.87
N ALA A 234 18.85 -6.84 -4.94
CA ALA A 234 20.09 -6.17 -5.33
C ALA A 234 21.26 -6.49 -4.39
N VAL A 235 21.00 -6.55 -3.08
CA VAL A 235 22.00 -6.87 -2.04
C VAL A 235 22.44 -8.34 -2.11
N HIS A 236 21.54 -9.26 -2.43
CA HIS A 236 21.79 -10.71 -2.50
C HIS A 236 21.84 -11.23 -3.94
N SER A 237 22.24 -10.38 -4.89
CA SER A 237 22.23 -10.69 -6.33
C SER A 237 23.06 -11.91 -6.73
N ASP A 238 24.02 -12.32 -5.88
CA ASP A 238 24.83 -13.52 -6.08
C ASP A 238 24.19 -14.80 -5.44
N GLU A 239 23.09 -14.66 -4.70
CA GLU A 239 22.43 -15.72 -3.92
C GLU A 239 20.98 -16.00 -4.34
N VAL A 240 20.33 -15.04 -5.02
CA VAL A 240 18.92 -15.13 -5.43
C VAL A 240 18.73 -14.72 -6.89
N GLU A 241 17.68 -15.26 -7.50
CA GLU A 241 17.24 -14.90 -8.85
C GLU A 241 16.47 -13.56 -8.86
N ASP A 242 16.08 -13.12 -10.05
CA ASP A 242 15.22 -11.96 -10.23
C ASP A 242 13.86 -12.11 -9.52
N ILE A 243 13.29 -10.97 -9.11
CA ILE A 243 12.03 -10.94 -8.35
C ILE A 243 10.88 -11.40 -9.25
N LEU A 244 10.24 -12.50 -8.86
CA LEU A 244 8.96 -12.90 -9.42
C LEU A 244 7.81 -12.13 -8.74
N GLY A 245 7.49 -10.97 -9.30
CA GLY A 245 6.34 -10.17 -8.86
C GLY A 245 5.03 -10.67 -9.48
N VAL A 246 4.08 -11.09 -8.65
CA VAL A 246 2.74 -11.48 -9.12
C VAL A 246 1.69 -10.47 -8.66
N GLY A 247 0.99 -9.87 -9.62
CA GLY A 247 -0.05 -8.87 -9.36
C GLY A 247 -1.45 -9.47 -9.44
N TYR A 248 -1.88 -10.20 -8.41
CA TYR A 248 -3.28 -10.59 -8.27
C TYR A 248 -4.12 -9.41 -7.80
N ARG A 249 -5.20 -9.12 -8.53
CA ARG A 249 -6.19 -8.12 -8.12
C ARG A 249 -7.50 -8.83 -7.80
N SER A 250 -7.48 -9.81 -6.90
CA SER A 250 -8.69 -10.43 -6.38
C SER A 250 -9.23 -9.61 -5.22
N ALA A 251 -10.18 -8.73 -5.50
CA ALA A 251 -11.10 -8.25 -4.49
C ALA A 251 -12.46 -8.81 -4.87
N ALA A 252 -12.76 -10.03 -4.42
CA ALA A 252 -14.10 -10.61 -4.39
C ALA A 252 -14.27 -11.18 -3.00
#